data_AF-A0A8H7WBM1-F1
#
_entry.id   AF-A0A8H7WBM1-F1
#
_cell.length_a   1.000
_cell.length_b   1.000
_cell.length_c   1.000
_cell.angle_alpha   90.00
_cell.angle_beta   90.00
_cell.angle_gamma   90.00
#
_symmetry.space_group_name_H-M   'P 1'
#
loop_
_entity.id
_entity.type
_entity.pdbx_description
1 polymer ?
#
loop_
_entity_poly.entity_id
_entity_poly.type
_entity_poly.pdbx_seq_one_letter_code
_entity_poly.pdbx_strand_id
1 'polypeptide(L)'
;MSSDIPQGDAQDNDYVSRTGQKEAPIPVQSDNDVVESGVDAETADSDEQLARDDNEAIDESNIIDEKTRHAKPTGSYREPGDEEGLPGPEDGTSSN
;
A
#
# COMPACT_ATOMS: atom_id res chain seq x y z
N MET A 1 -8.07 42.63 12.59
CA MET A 1 -8.55 41.33 13.09
C MET A 1 -7.77 40.24 12.36
N SER A 2 -6.75 39.66 12.99
CA SER A 2 -6.11 38.43 12.52
C SER A 2 -5.17 37.93 13.63
N SER A 3 -5.75 37.34 14.68
CA SER A 3 -4.98 36.79 15.81
C SER A 3 -5.40 35.38 16.21
N ASP A 4 -6.23 34.70 15.41
CA ASP A 4 -6.74 33.35 15.69
C ASP A 4 -6.39 32.35 14.58
N ILE A 5 -5.15 32.35 14.10
CA ILE A 5 -4.63 31.17 13.38
C ILE A 5 -3.78 30.42 14.40
N PRO A 6 -4.17 29.20 14.81
CA PRO A 6 -3.33 28.35 15.64
C PRO A 6 -1.98 28.19 14.95
N GLN A 7 -0.94 28.70 15.58
CA GLN A 7 0.43 28.50 15.14
C GLN A 7 0.80 27.10 15.65
N GLY A 8 0.43 26.07 14.88
CA GLY A 8 0.63 24.68 15.27
C GLY A 8 2.09 24.42 15.67
N ASP A 9 2.29 23.58 16.69
CA ASP A 9 3.62 23.11 17.06
C ASP A 9 4.05 22.04 16.03
N ALA A 10 5.19 22.27 15.39
CA ALA A 10 5.74 21.34 14.40
C ALA A 10 6.31 20.06 15.05
N GLN A 11 6.38 19.99 16.37
CA GLN A 11 6.81 18.81 17.12
C GLN A 11 5.72 18.22 18.02
N ASP A 12 4.46 18.50 17.73
CA ASP A 12 3.33 17.79 18.37
C ASP A 12 3.49 16.28 18.14
N ASN A 13 3.25 15.46 19.16
CA ASN A 13 3.29 14.01 19.07
C ASN A 13 2.04 13.36 19.70
N ASP A 14 0.98 14.13 19.92
CA ASP A 14 -0.28 13.64 20.52
C ASP A 14 -1.01 12.60 19.64
N TYR A 15 -0.66 12.55 18.35
CA TYR A 15 -1.16 11.56 17.38
C TYR A 15 -0.39 10.22 17.39
N VAL A 16 0.73 10.13 18.11
CA VAL A 16 1.58 8.93 18.14
C VAL A 16 0.86 7.80 18.88
N SER A 17 1.09 6.57 18.43
CA SER A 17 0.46 5.38 19.03
C SER A 17 0.80 5.24 20.50
N ARG A 18 -0.25 5.05 21.31
CA ARG A 18 -0.14 4.88 22.77
C ARG A 18 0.47 3.53 23.12
N THR A 19 0.95 3.40 24.37
CA THR A 19 1.40 2.13 24.92
C THR A 19 0.32 1.05 24.78
N GLY A 20 0.67 -0.11 24.19
CA GLY A 20 -0.26 -1.19 23.86
C GLY A 20 -0.92 -1.10 22.47
N GLN A 21 -0.79 0.04 21.77
CA GLN A 21 -1.14 0.19 20.36
C GLN A 21 0.09 0.18 19.45
N LYS A 22 1.30 0.24 20.04
CA LYS A 22 2.55 0.17 19.29
C LYS A 22 2.75 -1.21 18.63
N GLU A 23 2.13 -2.25 19.17
CA GLU A 23 2.13 -3.61 18.62
C GLU A 23 1.00 -3.84 17.61
N ALA A 24 0.16 -2.84 17.32
CA ALA A 24 -0.86 -2.95 16.28
C ALA A 24 -0.22 -3.13 14.90
N PRO A 25 -0.93 -3.70 13.90
CA PRO A 25 -0.37 -3.96 12.57
C PRO A 25 0.25 -2.74 11.88
N ILE A 26 -0.27 -1.54 12.16
CA ILE A 26 0.24 -0.27 11.62
C ILE A 26 0.22 0.78 12.75
N PRO A 27 1.32 0.95 13.51
CA PRO A 27 1.42 1.98 14.53
C PRO A 27 1.82 3.31 13.90
N VAL A 28 1.24 4.39 14.42
CA VAL A 28 1.63 5.77 14.11
C VAL A 28 2.87 6.16 14.92
N GLN A 29 3.91 6.60 14.21
CA GLN A 29 5.22 6.98 14.76
C GLN A 29 5.33 8.50 14.96
N SER A 30 6.28 8.92 15.78
CA SER A 30 6.58 10.34 16.03
C SER A 30 7.33 10.97 14.86
N ASP A 31 7.15 12.28 14.64
CA ASP A 31 7.83 12.98 13.54
C ASP A 31 9.36 13.01 13.70
N ASN A 32 9.86 12.80 14.91
CA ASN A 32 11.29 12.78 15.22
C ASN A 32 11.84 11.35 15.31
N ASP A 33 11.03 10.33 15.07
CA ASP A 33 11.48 8.94 15.11
C ASP A 33 12.42 8.69 13.92
N VAL A 34 13.59 8.10 14.22
CA VAL A 34 14.54 7.72 13.17
C VAL A 34 13.97 6.49 12.45
N VAL A 35 13.52 6.71 11.23
CA VAL A 35 13.09 5.65 10.31
C VAL A 35 14.23 5.28 9.39
N GLU A 36 14.33 3.99 9.05
CA GLU A 36 15.26 3.54 8.02
C GLU A 36 14.85 4.15 6.69
N SER A 37 15.80 4.79 6.00
CA SER A 37 15.56 5.47 4.72
C SER A 37 15.23 4.49 3.58
N GLY A 38 15.57 3.21 3.75
CA GLY A 38 15.50 2.19 2.70
C GLY A 38 16.56 2.37 1.61
N VAL A 39 17.49 3.33 1.78
CA VAL A 39 18.57 3.62 0.83
C VAL A 39 19.90 3.71 1.58
N ASP A 40 20.93 3.13 0.99
CA ASP A 40 22.30 3.26 1.48
C ASP A 40 22.87 4.61 1.05
N ALA A 41 23.05 5.53 2.01
CA ALA A 41 23.52 6.88 1.75
C ALA A 41 24.94 6.94 1.15
N GLU A 42 25.76 5.90 1.31
CA GLU A 42 27.12 5.87 0.74
C GLU A 42 27.12 5.55 -0.75
N THR A 43 26.10 4.82 -1.22
CA THR A 43 26.08 4.28 -2.58
C THR A 43 24.92 4.80 -3.43
N ALA A 44 23.83 5.26 -2.81
CA ALA A 44 22.61 5.67 -3.51
C ALA A 44 22.81 6.85 -4.48
N ASP A 45 23.76 7.76 -4.20
CA ASP A 45 24.08 8.93 -5.05
C ASP A 45 25.38 8.72 -5.86
N SER A 46 25.71 7.46 -6.17
CA SER A 46 26.92 7.12 -6.92
C SER A 46 26.66 7.00 -8.43
N ASP A 47 27.68 7.33 -9.23
CA ASP A 47 27.66 7.13 -10.68
C ASP A 47 27.37 5.66 -11.08
N GLU A 48 27.76 4.69 -10.23
CA GLU A 48 27.48 3.27 -10.45
C GLU A 48 25.99 2.94 -10.35
N GLN A 49 25.27 3.54 -9.40
CA GLN A 49 23.82 3.36 -9.30
C GLN A 49 23.11 4.00 -10.49
N LEU A 50 23.49 5.21 -10.89
CA LEU A 50 22.91 5.86 -12.08
C LEU A 50 23.07 4.99 -13.34
N ALA A 51 24.26 4.42 -13.55
CA ALA A 51 24.50 3.54 -14.68
C ALA A 51 23.67 2.25 -14.63
N ARG A 52 23.42 1.70 -13.42
CA ARG A 52 22.54 0.53 -13.26
C ARG A 52 21.09 0.89 -13.57
N ASP A 53 20.60 1.99 -13.01
CA ASP A 53 19.24 2.48 -13.23
C ASP A 53 18.96 2.73 -14.71
N ASP A 54 19.90 3.35 -15.43
CA ASP A 54 19.79 3.58 -16.87
C ASP A 54 19.66 2.29 -17.67
N ASN A 55 20.38 1.22 -17.27
CA ASN A 55 20.30 -0.08 -17.92
C ASN A 55 18.99 -0.82 -17.58
N GLU A 56 18.56 -0.77 -16.31
CA GLU A 56 17.33 -1.42 -15.87
C GLU A 56 16.08 -0.74 -16.44
N ALA A 57 16.10 0.59 -16.60
CA ALA A 57 14.99 1.36 -17.16
C ALA A 57 14.65 0.99 -18.61
N ILE A 58 15.63 0.50 -19.37
CA ILE A 58 15.46 0.06 -20.76
C ILE A 58 15.39 -1.46 -20.91
N ASP A 59 15.46 -2.23 -19.82
CA ASP A 59 15.45 -3.69 -19.86
C ASP A 59 14.04 -4.22 -20.16
N GLU A 60 13.82 -4.55 -21.43
CA GLU A 60 12.56 -5.13 -21.91
C GLU A 60 12.26 -6.50 -21.28
N SER A 61 13.24 -7.20 -20.69
CA SER A 61 13.00 -8.51 -20.06
C SER A 61 12.13 -8.43 -18.80
N ASN A 62 12.04 -7.24 -18.18
CA ASN A 62 11.15 -6.95 -17.06
C ASN A 62 9.74 -6.52 -17.51
N ILE A 63 9.51 -6.41 -18.82
CA ILE A 63 8.22 -6.05 -19.40
C ILE A 63 7.46 -7.32 -19.75
N ILE A 64 6.23 -7.43 -19.25
CA ILE A 64 5.30 -8.48 -19.67
C ILE A 64 4.81 -8.20 -21.10
N ASP A 65 4.77 -9.22 -21.95
CA ASP A 65 4.37 -9.10 -23.37
C ASP A 65 2.91 -8.65 -23.57
N GLU A 66 2.07 -8.89 -22.57
CA GLU A 66 0.63 -8.66 -22.63
C GLU A 66 0.17 -7.47 -21.77
N LYS A 67 -0.87 -6.77 -22.24
CA LYS A 67 -1.49 -5.68 -21.49
C LYS A 67 -2.31 -6.22 -20.32
N THR A 68 -1.97 -5.83 -19.08
CA THR A 68 -2.81 -6.14 -17.90
C THR A 68 -4.13 -5.37 -17.87
N ARG A 69 -4.18 -4.20 -18.52
CA ARG A 69 -5.39 -3.38 -18.59
C ARG A 69 -6.35 -3.95 -19.63
N HIS A 70 -7.54 -4.38 -19.21
CA HIS A 70 -8.57 -5.05 -20.02
C HIS A 70 -8.23 -6.50 -20.43
N ALA A 71 -7.13 -7.07 -19.93
CA ALA A 71 -6.94 -8.52 -20.03
C ALA A 71 -8.07 -9.20 -19.24
N LYS A 72 -8.93 -9.91 -19.95
CA LYS A 72 -9.97 -10.72 -19.33
C LYS A 72 -9.28 -11.82 -18.52
N PRO A 73 -9.51 -11.94 -17.19
CA PRO A 73 -8.94 -13.02 -16.42
C PRO A 73 -9.29 -14.37 -17.04
N THR A 74 -8.31 -15.29 -17.09
CA THR A 74 -8.52 -16.66 -17.55
C THR A 74 -9.61 -17.32 -16.68
N GLY A 75 -10.74 -17.68 -17.29
CA GLY A 75 -11.90 -18.24 -16.59
C GLY A 75 -12.97 -17.25 -16.09
N SER A 76 -12.91 -15.97 -16.44
CA SER A 76 -13.85 -14.95 -15.94
C SER A 76 -15.07 -14.66 -16.84
N TYR A 77 -16.09 -14.01 -16.25
CA TYR A 77 -17.45 -13.72 -16.76
C TYR A 77 -18.30 -14.94 -17.09
N ARG A 78 -18.42 -15.88 -16.15
CA ARG A 78 -19.52 -16.84 -16.15
C ARG A 78 -20.55 -16.36 -15.14
N GLU A 79 -21.82 -16.31 -15.55
CA GLU A 79 -22.92 -16.06 -14.63
C GLU A 79 -22.95 -17.18 -13.57
N PRO A 80 -23.12 -16.85 -12.28
CA PRO A 80 -23.33 -17.85 -11.25
C PRO A 80 -24.51 -18.75 -11.65
N GLY A 81 -24.40 -20.06 -11.42
CA GLY A 81 -25.55 -20.95 -11.54
C GLY A 81 -26.64 -20.60 -10.51
N ASP A 82 -27.86 -21.08 -10.73
CA ASP A 82 -29.03 -20.78 -9.87
C ASP A 82 -28.83 -21.11 -8.38
N GLU A 83 -27.89 -22.00 -8.07
CA GLU A 83 -27.55 -22.45 -6.70
C GLU A 83 -26.18 -21.93 -6.23
N GLU A 84 -25.43 -21.23 -7.08
CA GLU A 84 -24.08 -20.78 -6.80
C GLU A 84 -24.09 -19.47 -5.99
N GLY A 85 -23.65 -19.54 -4.73
CA GLY A 85 -23.64 -18.40 -3.80
C GLY A 85 -24.91 -18.26 -2.95
N LEU A 86 -25.88 -19.16 -3.12
CA LEU A 86 -27.00 -19.29 -2.19
C LEU A 86 -26.60 -20.18 -0.99
N PRO A 87 -27.10 -19.89 0.23
CA PRO A 87 -26.93 -20.79 1.36
C PRO A 87 -27.57 -22.16 1.07
N GLY A 88 -26.95 -23.24 1.55
CA GLY A 88 -27.48 -24.60 1.37
C GLY A 88 -28.85 -24.78 2.02
N PRO A 89 -29.67 -25.76 1.57
CA PRO A 89 -31.01 -25.99 2.10
C PRO A 89 -31.03 -26.29 3.61
N GLU A 90 -29.91 -26.77 4.17
CA GLU A 90 -29.68 -26.99 5.60
C GLU A 90 -29.36 -25.73 6.42
N ASP A 91 -28.98 -24.62 5.78
CA ASP A 91 -28.43 -23.43 6.47
C ASP A 91 -29.52 -22.44 6.92
N GLY A 92 -30.80 -22.75 6.67
CA GLY A 92 -31.98 -22.14 7.31
C GLY A 92 -32.21 -20.64 7.11
N THR A 93 -31.33 -19.95 6.37
CA THR A 93 -31.35 -18.49 6.17
C THR A 93 -32.09 -18.13 4.87
N SER A 94 -33.41 -18.28 4.88
CA SER A 94 -34.24 -17.58 3.90
C SER A 94 -34.35 -16.11 4.34
N SER A 95 -33.86 -15.20 3.51
CA SER A 95 -34.05 -13.75 3.70
C SER A 95 -35.55 -13.45 3.68
N ASN A 96 -36.05 -12.89 4.78
CA ASN A 96 -37.38 -12.32 4.88
C ASN A 96 -37.33 -10.83 4.52
#